data_AF-A0A087G6W3-F1
#
_entry.id   AF-A0A087G6W3-F1
#
_cell.length_a   1.000
_cell.length_b   1.000
_cell.length_c   1.000
_cell.angle_alpha   90.00
_cell.angle_beta   90.00
_cell.angle_gamma   90.00
#
_symmetry.space_group_name_H-M   'P 1'
#
loop_
_entity.id
_entity.type
_entity.pdbx_description
1 polymer ?
#
loop_
_entity_poly.entity_id
_entity_poly.type
_entity_poly.pdbx_seq_one_letter_code
_entity_poly.pdbx_strand_id
1 'polypeptide(L)'
;MSRHGSRHFAAGNRLARKLYHRGEVARKSCSDARTRLEIEVDHRKSVEIELQAYQWKCVEAEERAIEESAKASTLQRQLADEKTSIRIRRATKAAMRTFATKFHGKIDCAKEKIKALGGNPKKKLVQLAQVEANIEFARILREAPDSFDVEAAKAEAWLPNVTGVDVEFDSFFAGLDSDLVILPISSDSSGIARDNVSLETLAAHVGIRTFDGSMTGELGMNHDDDEYVNIGD
;
A
#
# COMPACT_ATOMS: atom_id res chain seq x y z
N MET A 1 -49.88 -114.56 31.56
CA MET A 1 -49.26 -113.30 32.04
C MET A 1 -48.99 -112.39 30.85
N SER A 2 -49.72 -111.27 30.75
CA SER A 2 -49.75 -110.41 29.56
C SER A 2 -48.51 -109.50 29.48
N ARG A 3 -47.55 -109.87 28.63
CA ARG A 3 -46.31 -109.10 28.37
C ARG A 3 -46.55 -107.83 27.52
N HIS A 4 -47.79 -107.54 27.13
CA HIS A 4 -48.13 -106.48 26.17
C HIS A 4 -48.31 -105.09 26.82
N GLY A 5 -49.02 -104.99 27.95
CA GLY A 5 -49.28 -103.70 28.64
C GLY A 5 -48.03 -103.02 29.23
N SER A 6 -47.04 -103.80 29.67
CA SER A 6 -45.78 -103.27 30.24
C SER A 6 -44.87 -102.61 29.19
N ARG A 7 -44.89 -103.10 27.94
CA ARG A 7 -44.06 -102.53 26.85
C ARG A 7 -44.57 -101.17 26.40
N HIS A 8 -45.89 -100.97 26.34
CA HIS A 8 -46.48 -99.67 25.97
C HIS A 8 -46.21 -98.59 27.04
N PHE A 9 -46.31 -98.93 28.32
CA PHE A 9 -45.97 -98.02 29.41
C PHE A 9 -44.47 -97.64 29.42
N ALA A 10 -43.58 -98.62 29.19
CA ALA A 10 -42.15 -98.37 29.07
C ALA A 10 -41.79 -97.47 27.86
N ALA A 11 -42.48 -97.66 26.72
CA ALA A 11 -42.33 -96.82 25.54
C ALA A 11 -42.82 -95.38 25.77
N GLY A 12 -43.97 -95.20 26.43
CA GLY A 12 -44.50 -93.89 26.82
C GLY A 12 -43.56 -93.13 27.75
N ASN A 13 -43.04 -93.78 28.79
CA ASN A 13 -42.06 -93.19 29.71
C ASN A 13 -40.72 -92.86 29.03
N ARG A 14 -40.30 -93.64 28.03
CA ARG A 14 -39.11 -93.33 27.23
C ARG A 14 -39.33 -92.10 26.35
N LEU A 15 -40.53 -91.96 25.77
CA LEU A 15 -40.89 -90.80 24.97
C LEU A 15 -40.99 -89.54 25.84
N ALA A 16 -41.65 -89.61 26.99
CA ALA A 16 -41.77 -88.50 27.94
C ALA A 16 -40.39 -87.96 28.37
N ARG A 17 -39.44 -88.84 28.71
CA ARG A 17 -38.06 -88.44 29.05
C ARG A 17 -37.33 -87.77 27.87
N LYS A 18 -37.49 -88.28 26.65
CA LYS A 18 -36.90 -87.66 25.45
C LYS A 18 -37.47 -86.26 25.19
N LEU A 19 -38.79 -86.11 25.31
CA LEU A 19 -39.46 -84.82 25.11
C LEU A 19 -39.06 -83.81 26.20
N TYR A 20 -38.99 -84.24 27.45
CA TYR A 20 -38.54 -83.40 28.56
C TYR A 20 -37.09 -82.92 28.36
N HIS A 21 -36.17 -83.84 28.05
CA HIS A 21 -34.78 -83.50 27.78
C HIS A 21 -34.64 -82.57 26.57
N ARG A 22 -35.38 -82.82 25.48
CA ARG A 22 -35.41 -81.92 24.33
C ARG A 22 -35.92 -80.53 24.69
N GLY A 23 -36.94 -80.46 25.56
CA GLY A 23 -37.47 -79.21 26.08
C GLY A 23 -36.48 -78.44 26.96
N GLU A 24 -35.67 -79.15 27.77
CA GLU A 24 -34.57 -78.54 28.54
C GLU A 24 -33.47 -77.98 27.64
N VAL A 25 -33.03 -78.75 26.63
CA VAL A 25 -32.04 -78.28 25.66
C VAL A 25 -32.54 -77.06 24.90
N ALA A 26 -33.81 -77.06 24.48
CA ALA A 26 -34.42 -75.93 23.79
C ALA A 26 -34.51 -74.69 24.71
N ARG A 27 -34.91 -74.86 25.98
CA ARG A 27 -34.94 -73.76 26.97
C ARG A 27 -33.55 -73.17 27.21
N LYS A 28 -32.53 -74.01 27.35
CA LYS A 28 -31.14 -73.55 27.51
C LYS A 28 -30.67 -72.81 26.27
N SER A 29 -30.88 -73.36 25.08
CA SER A 29 -30.52 -72.69 23.82
C SER A 29 -31.22 -71.35 23.64
N CYS A 30 -32.50 -71.23 24.05
CA CYS A 30 -33.24 -69.98 24.00
C CYS A 30 -32.69 -68.96 25.01
N SER A 31 -32.34 -69.41 26.23
CA SER A 31 -31.68 -68.57 27.23
C SER A 31 -30.33 -68.05 26.74
N ASP A 32 -29.50 -68.92 26.14
CA ASP A 32 -28.19 -68.55 25.61
C ASP A 32 -28.31 -67.60 24.40
N ALA A 33 -29.32 -67.80 23.54
CA ALA A 33 -29.60 -66.87 22.44
C ALA A 33 -30.04 -65.50 22.97
N ARG A 34 -30.83 -65.47 24.05
CA ARG A 34 -31.29 -64.23 24.68
C ARG A 34 -30.14 -63.42 25.27
N THR A 35 -29.21 -64.06 26.00
CA THR A 35 -28.05 -63.36 26.57
C THR A 35 -27.12 -62.83 25.48
N ARG A 36 -26.91 -63.60 24.40
CA ARG A 36 -26.15 -63.13 23.23
C ARG A 36 -26.79 -61.91 22.58
N LEU A 37 -28.12 -61.92 22.43
CA LEU A 37 -28.85 -60.79 21.85
C LEU A 37 -28.72 -59.52 22.72
N GLU A 38 -28.78 -59.66 24.04
CA GLU A 38 -28.63 -58.54 24.98
C GLU A 38 -27.23 -57.90 24.86
N ILE A 39 -26.17 -58.71 24.83
CA ILE A 39 -24.80 -58.23 24.61
C ILE A 39 -24.66 -57.50 23.27
N GLU A 40 -25.23 -58.04 22.19
CA GLU A 40 -25.18 -57.44 20.86
C GLU A 40 -25.93 -56.11 20.79
N VAL A 41 -27.08 -56.01 21.47
CA VAL A 41 -27.85 -54.77 21.55
C VAL A 41 -27.06 -53.70 22.29
N ASP A 42 -26.38 -54.04 23.38
CA ASP A 42 -25.57 -53.07 24.12
C ASP A 42 -24.30 -52.68 23.37
N HIS A 43 -23.66 -53.61 22.66
CA HIS A 43 -22.55 -53.29 21.76
C HIS A 43 -22.99 -52.31 20.66
N ARG A 44 -24.15 -52.55 20.03
CA ARG A 44 -24.70 -51.64 19.01
C ARG A 44 -24.92 -50.24 19.55
N LYS A 45 -25.48 -50.10 20.76
CA LYS A 45 -25.65 -48.78 21.40
C LYS A 45 -24.31 -48.09 21.65
N SER A 46 -23.30 -48.84 22.11
CA SER A 46 -21.95 -48.30 22.31
C SER A 46 -21.36 -47.75 21.01
N VAL A 47 -21.45 -48.53 19.92
CA VAL A 47 -20.96 -48.12 18.60
C VAL A 47 -21.73 -46.91 18.06
N GLU A 48 -23.04 -46.83 18.31
CA GLU A 48 -23.87 -45.68 17.90
C GLU A 48 -23.44 -44.39 18.60
N ILE A 49 -23.12 -44.45 19.91
CA ILE A 49 -22.59 -43.30 20.66
C ILE A 49 -21.22 -42.87 20.12
N GLU A 50 -20.33 -43.82 19.83
CA GLU A 50 -19.01 -43.51 19.24
C GLU A 50 -19.14 -42.88 17.85
N LEU A 51 -20.07 -43.39 17.03
CA LEU A 51 -20.34 -42.84 15.70
C LEU A 51 -20.83 -41.40 15.79
N GLN A 52 -21.74 -41.09 16.72
CA GLN A 52 -22.21 -39.73 16.95
C GLN A 52 -21.08 -38.81 17.41
N ALA A 53 -20.22 -39.27 18.33
CA ALA A 53 -19.07 -38.50 18.79
C ALA A 53 -18.07 -38.23 17.65
N TYR A 54 -17.87 -39.20 16.75
CA TYR A 54 -17.04 -39.01 15.57
C TYR A 54 -17.65 -38.01 14.59
N GLN A 55 -18.94 -38.12 14.31
CA GLN A 55 -19.66 -37.16 13.44
C GLN A 55 -19.57 -35.73 13.98
N TRP A 56 -19.76 -35.55 15.27
CA TRP A 56 -19.59 -34.24 15.91
C TRP A 56 -18.17 -33.67 15.69
N LYS A 57 -17.13 -34.49 15.89
CA LYS A 57 -15.75 -34.07 15.65
C LYS A 57 -15.48 -33.74 14.18
N CYS A 58 -16.12 -34.43 13.23
CA CYS A 58 -16.01 -34.11 11.81
C CYS A 58 -16.58 -32.72 11.52
N VAL A 59 -17.78 -32.41 12.04
CA VAL A 59 -18.39 -31.08 11.89
C VAL A 59 -17.48 -30.01 12.49
N GLU A 60 -16.95 -30.22 13.68
CA GLU A 60 -16.04 -29.27 14.33
C GLU A 60 -14.75 -29.06 13.51
N ALA A 61 -14.20 -30.12 12.92
CA ALA A 61 -13.02 -30.03 12.07
C ALA A 61 -13.31 -29.29 10.75
N GLU A 62 -14.48 -29.51 10.15
CA GLU A 62 -14.93 -28.78 8.96
C GLU A 62 -15.12 -27.29 9.25
N GLU A 63 -15.75 -26.94 10.37
CA GLU A 63 -15.90 -25.54 10.80
C GLU A 63 -14.54 -24.85 10.97
N ARG A 64 -13.58 -25.51 11.64
CA ARG A 64 -12.20 -24.99 11.75
C ARG A 64 -11.52 -24.84 10.39
N ALA A 65 -11.72 -25.77 9.47
CA ALA A 65 -11.17 -25.68 8.12
C ALA A 65 -11.75 -24.49 7.34
N ILE A 66 -13.05 -24.21 7.49
CA ILE A 66 -13.71 -23.04 6.90
C ILE A 66 -13.15 -21.74 7.50
N GLU A 67 -13.00 -21.68 8.83
CA GLU A 67 -12.44 -20.51 9.51
C GLU A 67 -11.01 -20.22 9.05
N GLU A 68 -10.15 -21.23 9.02
CA GLU A 68 -8.77 -21.10 8.54
C GLU A 68 -8.70 -20.73 7.06
N SER A 69 -9.59 -21.27 6.23
CA SER A 69 -9.72 -20.88 4.82
C SER A 69 -10.11 -19.40 4.67
N ALA A 70 -11.03 -18.90 5.51
CA ALA A 70 -11.41 -17.50 5.53
C ALA A 70 -10.25 -16.58 5.95
N LYS A 71 -9.45 -16.99 6.95
CA LYS A 71 -8.22 -16.29 7.35
C LYS A 71 -7.21 -16.26 6.21
N ALA A 72 -6.96 -17.41 5.56
CA ALA A 72 -6.05 -17.51 4.43
C ALA A 72 -6.47 -16.61 3.25
N SER A 73 -7.77 -16.58 2.92
CA SER A 73 -8.33 -15.71 1.90
C SER A 73 -8.12 -14.22 2.21
N THR A 74 -8.29 -13.83 3.47
CA THR A 74 -8.05 -12.46 3.92
C THR A 74 -6.57 -12.06 3.78
N LEU A 75 -5.65 -12.94 4.20
CA LEU A 75 -4.21 -12.71 4.05
C LEU A 75 -3.79 -12.63 2.58
N GLN A 76 -4.37 -13.46 1.70
CA GLN A 76 -4.12 -13.39 0.26
C GLN A 76 -4.52 -12.03 -0.34
N ARG A 77 -5.66 -11.47 0.09
CA ARG A 77 -6.10 -10.13 -0.35
C ARG A 77 -5.12 -9.05 0.09
N GLN A 78 -4.73 -9.05 1.36
CA GLN A 78 -3.75 -8.09 1.90
C GLN A 78 -2.40 -8.17 1.16
N LEU A 79 -1.95 -9.38 0.84
CA LEU A 79 -0.72 -9.58 0.08
C LEU A 79 -0.83 -9.03 -1.36
N ALA A 80 -1.98 -9.17 -2.00
CA ALA A 80 -2.22 -8.57 -3.31
C ALA A 80 -2.19 -7.03 -3.25
N ASP A 81 -2.85 -6.45 -2.25
CA ASP A 81 -2.87 -5.00 -2.03
C ASP A 81 -1.46 -4.45 -1.76
N GLU A 82 -0.69 -5.09 -0.87
CA GLU A 82 0.68 -4.66 -0.56
C GLU A 82 1.60 -4.81 -1.79
N LYS A 83 1.43 -5.86 -2.59
CA LYS A 83 2.17 -6.03 -3.85
C LYS A 83 1.90 -4.87 -4.82
N THR A 84 0.65 -4.42 -4.93
CA THR A 84 0.32 -3.26 -5.77
C THR A 84 0.89 -1.96 -5.22
N SER A 85 0.76 -1.73 -3.90
CA SER A 85 1.35 -0.59 -3.17
C SER A 85 2.87 -0.50 -3.38
N ILE A 86 3.61 -1.60 -3.24
CA ILE A 86 5.06 -1.66 -3.49
C ILE A 86 5.37 -1.32 -4.95
N ARG A 87 4.59 -1.81 -5.91
CA ARG A 87 4.78 -1.50 -7.34
C ARG A 87 4.62 0.00 -7.61
N ILE A 88 3.59 0.63 -7.02
CA ILE A 88 3.34 2.07 -7.12
C ILE A 88 4.52 2.84 -6.52
N ARG A 89 4.93 2.54 -5.28
CA ARG A 89 6.07 3.22 -4.63
C ARG A 89 7.36 3.12 -5.47
N ARG A 90 7.62 1.96 -6.08
CA ARG A 90 8.77 1.77 -6.97
C ARG A 90 8.67 2.63 -8.23
N ALA A 91 7.50 2.68 -8.87
CA ALA A 91 7.27 3.53 -10.03
C ALA A 91 7.43 5.02 -9.70
N THR A 92 6.85 5.48 -8.58
CA THR A 92 7.01 6.86 -8.10
C THR A 92 8.47 7.20 -7.86
N LYS A 93 9.22 6.31 -7.18
CA LYS A 93 10.66 6.51 -6.95
C LYS A 93 11.46 6.60 -8.25
N ALA A 94 11.10 5.79 -9.26
CA ALA A 94 11.75 5.84 -10.58
C ALA A 94 11.42 7.16 -11.32
N ALA A 95 10.16 7.61 -11.26
CA ALA A 95 9.75 8.89 -11.83
C ALA A 95 10.48 10.07 -11.16
N MET A 96 10.57 10.10 -9.83
CA MET A 96 11.30 11.12 -9.08
C MET A 96 12.80 11.15 -9.42
N ARG A 97 13.44 9.99 -9.58
CA ARG A 97 14.85 9.93 -10.02
C ARG A 97 15.02 10.50 -11.42
N THR A 98 14.14 10.13 -12.35
CA THR A 98 14.16 10.65 -13.73
C THR A 98 14.00 12.17 -13.75
N PHE A 99 13.06 12.68 -12.94
CA PHE A 99 12.84 14.11 -12.77
C PHE A 99 14.09 14.81 -12.20
N ALA A 100 14.66 14.28 -11.11
CA ALA A 100 15.87 14.83 -10.50
C ALA A 100 17.05 14.86 -11.49
N THR A 101 17.25 13.81 -12.29
CA THR A 101 18.30 13.78 -13.32
C THR A 101 18.06 14.83 -14.40
N LYS A 102 16.81 15.00 -14.87
CA LYS A 102 16.48 16.06 -15.84
C LYS A 102 16.79 17.45 -15.27
N PHE A 103 16.38 17.71 -14.03
CA PHE A 103 16.66 18.97 -13.34
C PHE A 103 18.14 19.26 -13.20
N HIS A 104 18.92 18.25 -12.80
CA HIS A 104 20.35 18.40 -12.67
C HIS A 104 20.98 18.79 -14.02
N GLY A 105 20.60 18.10 -15.10
CA GLY A 105 21.06 18.46 -16.45
C GLY A 105 20.67 19.88 -16.88
N LYS A 106 19.46 20.34 -16.52
CA LYS A 106 19.04 21.72 -16.78
C LYS A 106 19.81 22.75 -15.96
N ILE A 107 20.09 22.47 -14.69
CA ILE A 107 20.93 23.31 -13.83
C ILE A 107 22.35 23.40 -14.39
N ASP A 108 22.92 22.28 -14.84
CA ASP A 108 24.26 22.27 -15.42
C ASP A 108 24.31 23.05 -16.74
N CYS A 109 23.29 22.90 -17.60
CA CYS A 109 23.14 23.73 -18.80
C CYS A 109 23.08 25.24 -18.46
N ALA A 110 22.25 25.63 -17.49
CA ALA A 110 22.15 27.02 -17.04
C ALA A 110 23.48 27.56 -16.50
N LYS A 111 24.20 26.75 -15.70
CA LYS A 111 25.54 27.10 -15.18
C LYS A 111 26.54 27.34 -16.32
N GLU A 112 26.55 26.49 -17.35
CA GLU A 112 27.45 26.67 -18.49
C GLU A 112 27.12 27.94 -19.28
N LYS A 113 25.84 28.25 -19.50
CA LYS A 113 25.44 29.52 -20.13
C LYS A 113 25.85 30.75 -19.29
N ILE A 114 25.73 30.68 -17.96
CA ILE A 114 26.23 31.74 -17.05
C ILE A 114 27.75 31.91 -17.16
N LYS A 115 28.50 30.81 -17.29
CA LYS A 115 29.96 30.87 -17.52
C LYS A 115 30.29 31.51 -18.87
N ALA A 116 29.56 31.15 -19.93
CA ALA A 116 29.75 31.69 -21.28
C ALA A 116 29.49 33.20 -21.34
N LEU A 117 28.56 33.71 -20.53
CA LEU A 117 28.33 35.14 -20.36
C LEU A 117 29.55 35.92 -19.88
N GLY A 118 30.58 35.28 -19.31
CA GLY A 118 31.89 35.87 -19.02
C GLY A 118 31.86 37.04 -18.01
N GLY A 119 32.34 36.81 -16.78
CA GLY A 119 32.34 37.81 -15.71
C GLY A 119 31.06 37.78 -14.85
N ASN A 120 30.95 38.67 -13.87
CA ASN A 120 29.76 38.72 -13.00
C ASN A 120 28.56 39.32 -13.78
N PRO A 121 27.45 38.58 -13.98
CA PRO A 121 26.28 39.07 -14.72
C PRO A 121 25.72 40.39 -14.16
N LYS A 122 25.75 40.55 -12.82
CA LYS A 122 25.34 41.77 -12.14
C LYS A 122 26.27 42.95 -12.48
N LYS A 123 27.57 42.69 -12.64
CA LYS A 123 28.54 43.70 -13.07
C LYS A 123 28.33 44.10 -14.52
N LYS A 124 27.95 43.16 -15.40
CA LYS A 124 27.60 43.46 -16.79
C LYS A 124 26.32 44.29 -16.93
N LEU A 125 25.29 44.00 -16.15
CA LEU A 125 24.08 44.84 -16.08
C LEU A 125 24.38 46.27 -15.64
N VAL A 126 25.22 46.43 -14.61
CA VAL A 126 25.66 47.76 -14.17
C VAL A 126 26.46 48.48 -15.25
N GLN A 127 27.34 47.76 -15.97
CA GLN A 127 28.09 48.33 -17.09
C GLN A 127 27.18 48.75 -18.25
N LEU A 128 26.15 47.96 -18.57
CA LEU A 128 25.18 48.29 -19.61
C LEU A 128 24.40 49.57 -19.23
N ALA A 129 23.85 49.64 -18.02
CA ALA A 129 23.13 50.82 -17.53
C ALA A 129 24.03 52.08 -17.53
N GLN A 130 25.32 51.93 -17.22
CA GLN A 130 26.28 53.02 -17.31
C GLN A 130 26.51 53.47 -18.76
N VAL A 131 26.63 52.53 -19.70
CA VAL A 131 26.78 52.84 -21.12
C VAL A 131 25.53 53.53 -21.66
N GLU A 132 24.34 53.06 -21.30
CA GLU A 132 23.06 53.68 -21.68
C GLU A 132 22.93 55.11 -21.15
N ALA A 133 23.24 55.34 -19.86
CA ALA A 133 23.25 56.67 -19.26
C ALA A 133 24.27 57.59 -19.94
N ASN A 134 25.45 57.08 -20.30
CA ASN A 134 26.46 57.87 -21.01
C ASN A 134 26.02 58.23 -22.44
N ILE A 135 25.33 57.33 -23.15
CA ILE A 135 24.76 57.61 -24.48
C ILE A 135 23.69 58.70 -24.39
N GLU A 136 22.81 58.61 -23.39
CA GLU A 136 21.75 59.59 -23.17
C GLU A 136 22.34 60.96 -22.81
N PHE A 137 23.32 60.99 -21.90
CA PHE A 137 24.05 62.21 -21.57
C PHE A 137 24.76 62.83 -22.78
N ALA A 138 25.40 62.02 -23.63
CA ALA A 138 25.99 62.49 -24.87
C ALA A 138 24.94 63.06 -25.85
N ARG A 139 23.73 62.49 -25.87
CA ARG A 139 22.61 62.99 -26.67
C ARG A 139 22.12 64.36 -26.21
N ILE A 140 22.00 64.56 -24.89
CA ILE A 140 21.69 65.85 -24.27
C ILE A 140 22.78 66.89 -24.60
N LEU A 141 24.05 66.50 -24.51
CA LEU A 141 25.16 67.40 -24.84
C LEU A 141 25.24 67.74 -26.34
N ARG A 142 24.79 66.86 -27.22
CA ARG A 142 24.73 67.10 -28.68
C ARG A 142 23.70 68.14 -29.09
N GLU A 143 22.80 68.53 -28.18
CA GLU A 143 21.78 69.57 -28.39
C GLU A 143 22.32 70.99 -28.10
N ALA A 144 23.61 71.13 -27.77
CA ALA A 144 24.38 72.38 -27.73
C ALA A 144 25.75 72.21 -28.46
N PRO A 145 26.35 73.27 -29.04
CA PRO A 145 27.21 73.11 -30.22
C PRO A 145 28.67 72.62 -29.99
N ASP A 146 29.06 71.68 -30.86
CA ASP A 146 30.27 71.62 -31.70
C ASP A 146 31.65 71.14 -31.16
N SER A 147 31.77 70.38 -30.07
CA SER A 147 33.10 69.81 -29.68
C SER A 147 33.20 68.30 -29.40
N PHE A 148 32.12 67.53 -29.54
CA PHE A 148 32.05 66.13 -29.07
C PHE A 148 32.03 65.02 -30.14
N ASP A 149 32.08 65.35 -31.43
CA ASP A 149 31.90 64.37 -32.52
C ASP A 149 32.93 63.23 -32.51
N VAL A 150 34.14 63.46 -32.00
CA VAL A 150 35.21 62.44 -31.96
C VAL A 150 35.01 61.40 -30.85
N GLU A 151 34.43 61.81 -29.72
CA GLU A 151 34.17 60.92 -28.58
C GLU A 151 32.85 60.16 -28.75
N ALA A 152 31.84 60.80 -29.33
CA ALA A 152 30.63 60.14 -29.80
C ALA A 152 30.95 59.08 -30.86
N ALA A 153 31.80 59.37 -31.85
CA ALA A 153 32.25 58.38 -32.83
C ALA A 153 33.01 57.19 -32.21
N LYS A 154 33.76 57.40 -31.11
CA LYS A 154 34.40 56.31 -30.36
C LYS A 154 33.39 55.47 -29.60
N ALA A 155 32.38 56.06 -28.97
CA ALA A 155 31.31 55.31 -28.29
C ALA A 155 30.41 54.57 -29.29
N GLU A 156 30.08 55.19 -30.43
CA GLU A 156 29.35 54.55 -31.54
C GLU A 156 30.17 53.43 -32.20
N ALA A 157 31.50 53.52 -32.25
CA ALA A 157 32.35 52.42 -32.71
C ALA A 157 32.33 51.21 -31.76
N TRP A 158 31.89 51.36 -30.51
CA TRP A 158 31.66 50.24 -29.59
C TRP A 158 30.25 49.67 -29.70
N LEU A 159 29.31 50.39 -30.32
CA LEU A 159 27.93 49.95 -30.51
C LEU A 159 27.88 48.54 -31.13
N PRO A 160 28.59 48.20 -32.22
CA PRO A 160 28.56 46.85 -32.79
C PRO A 160 29.03 45.74 -31.83
N ASN A 161 29.81 46.06 -30.80
CA ASN A 161 30.30 45.11 -29.80
C ASN A 161 29.29 44.87 -28.66
N VAL A 162 28.28 45.73 -28.50
CA VAL A 162 27.23 45.65 -27.46
C VAL A 162 25.81 45.59 -28.03
N THR A 163 25.64 45.87 -29.32
CA THR A 163 24.36 45.81 -30.05
C THR A 163 23.95 44.35 -30.18
N GLY A 164 22.76 44.02 -29.70
CA GLY A 164 22.26 42.65 -29.64
C GLY A 164 22.53 41.95 -28.31
N VAL A 165 23.27 42.55 -27.36
CA VAL A 165 23.47 41.99 -26.01
C VAL A 165 22.17 41.99 -25.21
N ASP A 166 21.28 42.95 -25.47
CA ASP A 166 19.90 42.99 -24.95
C ASP A 166 19.06 41.83 -25.52
N VAL A 167 19.11 41.60 -26.83
CA VAL A 167 18.43 40.48 -27.49
C VAL A 167 19.02 39.14 -27.04
N GLU A 168 20.34 39.05 -26.85
CA GLU A 168 21.02 37.87 -26.31
C GLU A 168 20.69 37.65 -24.83
N PHE A 169 20.58 38.72 -24.04
CA PHE A 169 20.19 38.64 -22.63
C PHE A 169 18.72 38.24 -22.49
N ASP A 170 17.81 38.82 -23.26
CA ASP A 170 16.40 38.46 -23.27
C ASP A 170 16.18 37.06 -23.84
N SER A 171 16.95 36.65 -24.86
CA SER A 171 16.96 35.28 -25.36
C SER A 171 17.55 34.29 -24.35
N PHE A 172 18.60 34.69 -23.64
CA PHE A 172 19.19 33.92 -22.55
C PHE A 172 18.23 33.79 -21.36
N PHE A 173 17.53 34.88 -21.00
CA PHE A 173 16.57 34.92 -19.91
C PHE A 173 15.30 34.13 -20.26
N ALA A 174 14.77 34.27 -21.47
CA ALA A 174 13.68 33.44 -21.98
C ALA A 174 14.08 31.96 -22.10
N GLY A 175 15.35 31.69 -22.48
CA GLY A 175 15.92 30.35 -22.48
C GLY A 175 16.07 29.78 -21.07
N LEU A 176 16.52 30.57 -20.10
CA LEU A 176 16.56 30.20 -18.68
C LEU A 176 15.17 29.99 -18.13
N ASP A 177 14.19 30.81 -18.47
CA ASP A 177 12.81 30.66 -18.06
C ASP A 177 12.23 29.36 -18.65
N SER A 178 12.46 29.07 -19.93
CA SER A 178 12.07 27.77 -20.53
C SER A 178 12.81 26.56 -19.91
N ASP A 179 14.09 26.73 -19.57
CA ASP A 179 14.91 25.70 -18.96
C ASP A 179 14.52 25.49 -17.48
N LEU A 180 14.15 26.53 -16.73
CA LEU A 180 13.84 26.44 -15.30
C LEU A 180 12.35 26.30 -15.00
N VAL A 181 11.46 26.64 -15.95
CA VAL A 181 10.02 26.38 -15.84
C VAL A 181 9.79 24.88 -15.96
N ILE A 182 9.17 24.37 -14.92
CA ILE A 182 8.68 23.00 -14.86
C ILE A 182 7.20 23.14 -15.10
N LEU A 183 6.77 22.87 -16.32
CA LEU A 183 5.36 22.60 -16.51
C LEU A 183 4.99 21.45 -15.56
N PRO A 184 3.88 21.57 -14.81
CA PRO A 184 3.28 20.39 -14.20
C PRO A 184 3.17 19.35 -15.31
N ILE A 185 3.46 18.10 -14.98
CA ILE A 185 3.24 16.96 -15.86
C ILE A 185 1.87 17.17 -16.53
N SER A 186 1.85 17.28 -17.86
CA SER A 186 0.65 17.64 -18.61
C SER A 186 -0.55 16.84 -18.09
N SER A 187 -1.65 17.55 -17.81
CA SER A 187 -2.92 16.98 -17.37
C SER A 187 -3.63 16.16 -18.47
N ASP A 188 -2.97 15.89 -19.60
CA ASP A 188 -3.60 15.18 -20.72
C ASP A 188 -3.67 13.66 -20.51
N SER A 189 -3.21 13.15 -19.36
CA SER A 189 -3.56 11.81 -18.88
C SER A 189 -4.75 11.80 -17.90
N SER A 190 -5.53 12.88 -17.82
CA SER A 190 -6.80 12.93 -17.07
C SER A 190 -7.98 13.30 -17.96
N GLY A 191 -8.41 12.38 -18.81
CA GLY A 191 -9.84 12.19 -19.10
C GLY A 191 -10.20 10.84 -18.49
N ILE A 192 -11.03 10.74 -17.47
CA ILE A 192 -12.47 10.96 -17.53
C ILE A 192 -12.98 11.67 -16.26
N ALA A 193 -13.77 12.71 -16.49
CA ALA A 193 -14.81 13.34 -15.67
C ALA A 193 -14.78 13.16 -14.14
N ARG A 194 -14.59 14.30 -13.48
CA ARG A 194 -14.85 14.57 -12.06
C ARG A 194 -16.30 14.31 -11.69
N ASP A 195 -16.51 13.63 -10.55
CA ASP A 195 -17.54 14.01 -9.60
C ASP A 195 -16.87 14.62 -8.36
N ASN A 196 -17.43 15.74 -7.90
CA ASN A 196 -16.77 16.69 -6.99
C ASN A 196 -16.80 16.23 -5.53
N VAL A 197 -15.84 15.38 -5.14
CA VAL A 197 -15.67 14.98 -3.73
C VAL A 197 -14.56 15.83 -3.08
N SER A 198 -14.85 16.45 -1.94
CA SER A 198 -13.89 17.30 -1.22
C SER A 198 -12.76 16.49 -0.58
N LEU A 199 -11.62 17.14 -0.35
CA LEU A 199 -10.40 16.54 0.18
C LEU A 199 -10.64 15.90 1.57
N GLU A 200 -11.54 16.46 2.38
CA GLU A 200 -11.91 15.90 3.70
C GLU A 200 -12.57 14.52 3.60
N THR A 201 -13.35 14.24 2.55
CA THR A 201 -14.02 12.92 2.38
C THR A 201 -13.01 11.82 2.01
N LEU A 202 -11.99 12.16 1.23
CA LEU A 202 -10.89 11.26 0.90
C LEU A 202 -9.99 10.97 2.12
N ALA A 203 -9.74 11.97 2.97
CA ALA A 203 -8.95 11.81 4.19
C ALA A 203 -9.63 10.93 5.24
N ALA A 204 -10.95 11.08 5.41
CA ALA A 204 -11.74 10.24 6.31
C ALA A 204 -11.76 8.75 5.89
N HIS A 205 -11.69 8.46 4.59
CA HIS A 205 -11.65 7.08 4.06
C HIS A 205 -10.31 6.37 4.29
N VAL A 206 -9.23 7.14 4.48
CA VAL A 206 -7.88 6.64 4.81
C VAL A 206 -7.61 6.72 6.33
N GLY A 207 -8.65 7.05 7.12
CA GLY A 207 -8.61 6.96 8.59
C GLY A 207 -7.87 8.09 9.30
N ILE A 208 -7.49 9.15 8.59
CA ILE A 208 -6.86 10.34 9.18
C ILE A 208 -7.98 11.27 9.63
N ARG A 209 -8.17 11.41 10.95
CA ARG A 209 -9.29 12.18 11.53
C ARG A 209 -8.94 13.64 11.88
N THR A 210 -7.67 14.03 11.97
CA THR A 210 -7.23 15.43 12.14
C THR A 210 -5.93 15.72 11.38
N PHE A 211 -5.78 16.94 10.85
CA PHE A 211 -4.64 17.35 10.01
C PHE A 211 -3.42 17.83 10.84
N ASP A 212 -3.54 17.92 12.16
CA ASP A 212 -2.51 18.47 13.05
C ASP A 212 -1.57 17.40 13.65
N GLY A 213 -1.80 16.12 13.40
CA GLY A 213 -0.87 15.06 13.80
C GLY A 213 -0.69 14.88 15.31
N SER A 214 -1.63 15.31 16.15
CA SER A 214 -1.53 15.15 17.59
C SER A 214 -2.43 14.03 18.12
N MET A 215 -1.79 12.94 18.55
CA MET A 215 -2.42 11.95 19.41
C MET A 215 -2.38 12.51 20.83
N THR A 216 -3.42 13.23 21.24
CA THR A 216 -3.60 13.62 22.65
C THR A 216 -3.82 12.37 23.49
N GLY A 217 -2.75 11.90 24.11
CA GLY A 217 -2.83 11.18 25.38
C GLY A 217 -2.81 12.22 26.50
N GLU A 218 -3.95 12.41 27.15
CA GLU A 218 -4.06 13.11 28.44
C GLU A 218 -3.10 12.50 29.46
N LEU A 219 -2.25 13.34 30.07
CA LEU A 219 -2.16 13.55 31.53
C LEU A 219 -0.82 14.22 31.90
N GLY A 220 -0.90 15.43 32.44
CA GLY A 220 -0.06 15.81 33.57
C GLY A 220 1.03 16.84 33.34
N MET A 221 0.75 18.04 33.88
CA MET A 221 1.67 18.95 34.58
C MET A 221 2.46 19.96 33.73
N ASN A 222 1.94 21.18 33.79
CA ASN A 222 2.66 22.43 33.58
C ASN A 222 3.74 22.62 34.66
N HIS A 223 4.92 23.10 34.26
CA HIS A 223 5.90 23.93 34.98
C HIS A 223 7.23 23.80 34.22
N ASP A 224 8.10 24.78 34.03
CA ASP A 224 8.13 26.22 34.22
C ASP A 224 9.46 26.67 33.55
N ASP A 225 9.53 27.93 33.16
CA ASP A 225 10.69 28.82 33.17
C ASP A 225 11.89 28.62 32.21
N ASP A 226 11.98 29.57 31.27
CA ASP A 226 13.09 30.51 31.08
C ASP A 226 14.47 30.13 31.67
N GLU A 227 15.49 30.00 30.81
CA GLU A 227 16.74 30.75 31.03
C GLU A 227 17.65 30.85 29.79
N TYR A 228 18.30 32.00 29.71
CA TYR A 228 19.25 32.49 28.73
C TYR A 228 20.59 31.72 28.68
N VAL A 229 21.16 31.64 27.47
CA VAL A 229 22.59 31.80 27.09
C VAL A 229 23.67 31.34 28.09
N ASN A 230 24.53 30.39 27.68
CA ASN A 230 25.99 30.63 27.66
C ASN A 230 26.80 29.72 26.72
N ILE A 231 27.92 30.31 26.30
CA ILE A 231 28.96 29.94 25.34
C ILE A 231 30.04 29.04 25.99
N GLY A 232 30.75 28.25 25.16
CA GLY A 232 32.07 27.63 25.43
C GLY A 232 32.02 26.10 25.45
N ASP A 233 32.83 25.32 24.73
CA ASP A 233 34.11 25.53 24.03
C ASP A 233 34.14 24.60 22.78
#